data_AF-A0A807N389-F1
#
_entry.id   AF-A0A807N389-F1
#
_cell.length_a   1.000
_cell.length_b   1.000
_cell.length_c   1.000
_cell.angle_alpha   90.00
_cell.angle_beta   90.00
_cell.angle_gamma   90.00
#
_symmetry.space_group_name_H-M   'P 1'
#
loop_
_entity.id
_entity.type
_entity.pdbx_description
1 polymer ?
#
loop_
_entity_poly.entity_id
_entity_poly.type
_entity_poly.pdbx_seq_one_letter_code
_entity_poly.pdbx_strand_id
1 'polypeptide(L)'
;MFGIDAVDLVIILVLGVVMFGPERLPEYSRKAARVFVYLRDVANNAKTTLRGELGPEYADLELRDLHPKTFIAKHMREEVAAIDEARRELDEARRTVTDTVHDAGTQADTVIAAAHLELPAPVAASPFDPEAT
;
A
#
# COMPACT_ATOMS: atom_id res chain seq x y z
N MET A 1 -14.19 -12.90 31.31
CA MET A 1 -13.75 -14.29 31.02
C MET A 1 -12.64 -14.80 31.95
N PHE A 2 -12.42 -14.17 33.12
CA PHE A 2 -11.49 -14.70 34.12
C PHE A 2 -12.26 -14.71 35.45
N GLY A 3 -13.04 -15.76 35.69
CA GLY A 3 -13.74 -15.94 36.96
C GLY A 3 -12.75 -16.38 38.03
N ILE A 4 -11.91 -15.43 38.48
CA ILE A 4 -10.86 -15.65 39.46
C ILE A 4 -11.33 -15.04 40.77
N ASP A 5 -11.52 -15.87 41.79
CA ASP A 5 -11.88 -15.41 43.11
C ASP A 5 -10.63 -14.99 43.91
N ALA A 6 -10.83 -14.27 45.02
CA ALA A 6 -9.72 -13.82 45.87
C ALA A 6 -8.84 -15.00 46.36
N VAL A 7 -9.45 -16.18 46.56
CA VAL A 7 -8.76 -17.41 46.95
C VAL A 7 -7.87 -17.92 45.80
N ASP A 8 -8.38 -17.94 44.57
CA ASP A 8 -7.63 -18.39 43.41
C ASP A 8 -6.40 -17.51 43.14
N LEU A 9 -6.53 -16.20 43.37
CA LEU A 9 -5.41 -15.27 43.29
C LEU A 9 -4.29 -15.66 44.27
N VAL A 10 -4.64 -16.02 45.52
CA VAL A 10 -3.66 -16.45 46.53
C VAL A 10 -3.00 -17.76 46.11
N ILE A 11 -3.76 -18.72 45.57
CA ILE A 11 -3.22 -19.98 45.07
C ILE A 11 -2.20 -19.73 43.95
N ILE A 12 -2.52 -18.86 42.99
CA ILE A 12 -1.61 -18.49 41.89
C ILE A 12 -0.35 -17.80 42.44
N LEU A 13 -0.50 -16.92 43.44
CA LEU A 13 0.64 -16.25 44.07
C LEU A 13 1.58 -17.27 44.73
N VAL A 14 1.03 -18.20 45.51
CA VAL A 14 1.81 -19.26 46.18
C VAL A 14 2.50 -20.15 45.15
N LEU A 15 1.78 -20.55 44.09
CA LEU A 15 2.36 -21.35 43.01
C LEU A 15 3.52 -20.61 42.32
N GLY A 16 3.36 -19.31 42.04
CA GLY A 16 4.42 -18.47 41.48
C GLY A 16 5.63 -18.39 42.41
N VAL A 17 5.41 -18.20 43.72
CA VAL A 17 6.47 -18.15 44.73
C VAL A 17 7.22 -19.48 44.83
N VAL A 18 6.51 -20.61 44.77
CA VAL A 18 7.15 -21.95 44.82
C VAL A 18 7.92 -22.22 43.53
N MET A 19 7.37 -21.85 42.38
CA MET A 19 7.99 -22.14 41.08
C MET A 19 9.24 -21.29 40.82
N PHE A 20 9.22 -20.01 41.19
CA PHE A 20 10.31 -19.07 40.91
C PHE A 20 11.16 -18.73 42.13
N GLY A 21 10.65 -18.93 43.35
CA GLY A 21 11.25 -18.50 44.60
C GLY A 21 10.78 -17.10 45.05
N PRO A 22 10.60 -16.88 46.37
CA PRO A 22 10.11 -15.60 46.93
C PRO A 22 11.06 -14.43 46.67
N GLU A 23 12.35 -14.70 46.48
CA GLU A 23 13.37 -13.66 46.25
C GLU A 23 13.40 -13.19 44.78
N ARG A 24 13.03 -14.06 43.83
CA ARG A 24 13.13 -13.78 42.39
C ARG A 24 11.94 -12.96 41.88
N LEU A 25 10.73 -13.20 42.39
CA LEU A 25 9.52 -12.50 41.94
C LEU A 25 9.57 -10.97 42.13
N PRO A 26 10.02 -10.43 43.30
CA PRO A 26 10.21 -9.00 43.46
C PRO A 26 11.28 -8.43 42.54
N GLU A 27 12.33 -9.20 42.26
CA GLU A 27 13.41 -8.78 41.37
C GLU A 27 12.91 -8.66 39.92
N TYR A 28 12.18 -9.66 39.41
CA TYR A 28 11.63 -9.66 38.05
C TYR A 28 10.53 -8.62 37.86
N SER A 29 9.63 -8.47 38.83
CA SER A 29 8.58 -7.44 38.77
C SER A 29 9.17 -6.03 38.72
N ARG A 30 10.24 -5.75 39.48
CA ARG A 30 10.96 -4.45 39.40
C ARG A 30 11.59 -4.21 38.03
N LYS A 31 12.19 -5.24 37.41
CA LYS A 31 12.74 -5.13 36.04
C LYS A 31 11.63 -4.84 35.03
N ALA A 32 10.52 -5.57 35.09
CA ALA A 32 9.36 -5.35 34.23
C ALA A 32 8.75 -3.95 34.42
N ALA A 33 8.61 -3.50 35.67
CA ALA A 33 8.11 -2.17 35.97
C ALA A 33 9.00 -1.06 35.37
N ARG A 34 10.32 -1.23 35.43
CA ARG A 34 11.26 -0.28 34.81
C ARG A 34 11.08 -0.20 33.29
N VAL A 35 10.95 -1.35 32.64
CA VAL A 35 10.70 -1.41 31.18
C VAL A 35 9.36 -0.77 30.84
N PHE A 36 8.31 -1.04 31.63
CA PHE A 36 6.99 -0.45 31.43
C PHE A 36 7.02 1.07 31.56
N VAL A 37 7.66 1.60 32.60
CA VAL A 37 7.80 3.05 32.81
C VAL A 37 8.60 3.68 31.68
N TYR A 38 9.71 3.06 31.28
CA TYR A 38 10.52 3.53 30.15
C TYR A 38 9.71 3.58 28.85
N LEU A 39 8.95 2.52 28.54
CA LEU A 39 8.13 2.46 27.34
C LEU A 39 7.01 3.51 27.37
N ARG A 40 6.37 3.70 28.52
CA ARG A 40 5.37 4.77 28.73
C ARG A 40 5.98 6.15 28.47
N ASP A 41 7.17 6.40 28.98
CA ASP A 41 7.85 7.69 28.83
C ASP A 41 8.27 7.91 27.36
N VAL A 42 8.78 6.88 26.68
CA VAL A 42 9.07 6.93 25.23
C VAL A 42 7.81 7.24 24.42
N ALA A 43 6.69 6.57 24.70
CA ALA A 43 5.42 6.82 24.02
C ALA A 43 4.91 8.26 24.24
N ASN A 44 5.00 8.78 25.47
CA ASN A 44 4.61 10.15 25.77
C ASN A 44 5.52 11.19 25.08
N ASN A 45 6.83 10.93 25.00
CA ASN A 45 7.78 11.80 24.31
C ASN A 45 7.52 11.80 22.80
N ALA A 46 7.33 10.63 22.19
CA ALA A 46 7.01 10.52 20.77
C ALA A 46 5.73 11.30 20.43
N LYS A 47 4.68 11.16 21.24
CA LYS A 47 3.44 11.94 21.10
C LYS A 47 3.67 13.45 21.20
N THR A 48 4.57 13.88 22.09
CA THR A 48 4.91 15.30 22.27
C THR A 48 5.64 15.85 21.04
N THR A 49 6.60 15.09 20.50
CA THR A 49 7.33 15.45 19.27
C THR A 49 6.41 15.48 18.05
N LEU A 50 5.54 14.48 17.87
CA LEU A 50 4.55 14.44 16.79
C LEU A 50 3.62 15.65 16.83
N ARG A 51 3.13 16.02 18.03
CA ARG A 51 2.28 17.21 18.22
C ARG A 51 3.02 18.52 17.96
N GLY A 52 4.31 18.59 18.28
CA GLY A 52 5.15 19.78 18.10
C GLY A 52 5.54 20.05 16.65
N GLU A 53 5.87 19.00 15.90
CA GLU A 53 6.40 19.12 14.54
C GLU A 53 5.32 19.03 13.45
N LEU A 54 4.23 18.28 13.69
CA LEU A 54 3.23 18.00 12.66
C LEU A 54 1.88 18.70 12.92
N GLY A 55 1.76 19.44 14.02
CA GLY A 55 0.56 20.19 14.36
C GLY A 55 -0.56 19.32 14.98
N PRO A 56 -1.62 19.96 15.48
CA PRO A 56 -2.67 19.32 16.26
C PRO A 56 -3.51 18.28 15.49
N GLU A 57 -3.41 18.20 14.16
CA GLU A 57 -4.19 17.26 13.34
C GLU A 57 -3.75 15.79 13.49
N TYR A 58 -2.53 15.53 13.96
CA TYR A 58 -2.04 14.15 14.20
C TYR A 58 -2.16 13.71 15.67
N ALA A 59 -2.62 14.59 16.56
CA ALA A 59 -2.77 14.29 17.99
C ALA A 59 -3.93 13.33 18.29
N ASP A 60 -4.89 13.21 17.37
CA ASP A 60 -6.09 12.38 17.50
C ASP A 60 -5.94 10.95 16.96
N LEU A 61 -4.80 10.62 16.34
CA LEU A 61 -4.55 9.27 15.79
C LEU A 61 -4.11 8.22 16.82
N GLU A 62 -3.90 8.55 18.10
CA GLU A 62 -3.15 7.63 19.00
C GLU A 62 -3.88 7.03 20.21
N LEU A 63 -5.11 7.42 20.60
CA LEU A 63 -5.62 6.98 21.92
C LEU A 63 -6.97 6.24 21.98
N ARG A 64 -7.64 5.98 20.85
CA ARG A 64 -8.89 5.20 20.90
C ARG A 64 -8.97 4.00 19.95
N ASP A 65 -7.99 3.84 19.06
CA ASP A 65 -8.02 2.83 17.99
C ASP A 65 -6.73 1.98 17.91
N LEU A 66 -6.00 1.82 19.01
CA LEU A 66 -4.81 0.95 19.08
C LEU A 66 -5.17 -0.55 19.17
N HIS A 67 -6.12 -1.01 18.35
CA HIS A 67 -6.08 -2.37 17.84
C HIS A 67 -5.32 -2.32 16.50
N PRO A 68 -4.16 -3.00 16.37
CA PRO A 68 -3.33 -2.89 15.16
C PRO A 68 -4.12 -3.25 13.89
N LYS A 69 -5.13 -4.12 14.01
CA LYS A 69 -6.06 -4.47 12.93
C LYS A 69 -6.95 -3.31 12.48
N THR A 70 -7.44 -2.45 13.36
CA THR A 70 -8.38 -1.37 13.00
C THR A 70 -7.63 -0.16 12.45
N PHE A 71 -6.43 0.13 12.98
CA PHE A 71 -5.56 1.20 12.48
C PHE A 71 -5.05 0.91 11.06
N ILE A 72 -4.51 -0.30 10.82
CA ILE A 72 -4.11 -0.76 9.48
C ILE A 72 -5.31 -0.81 8.56
N ALA A 73 -6.47 -1.29 9.00
CA ALA A 73 -7.65 -1.34 8.14
C ALA A 73 -8.24 0.04 7.79
N LYS A 74 -8.03 1.08 8.61
CA LYS A 74 -8.43 2.45 8.24
C LYS A 74 -7.44 3.09 7.28
N HIS A 75 -6.14 3.10 7.62
CA HIS A 75 -5.11 3.69 6.75
C HIS A 75 -4.97 2.94 5.42
N MET A 76 -4.99 1.60 5.44
CA MET A 76 -4.97 0.82 4.19
C MET A 76 -6.24 1.01 3.37
N ARG A 77 -7.42 1.26 3.95
CA ARG A 77 -8.61 1.51 3.13
C ARG A 77 -8.57 2.86 2.43
N GLU A 78 -8.01 3.87 3.08
CA GLU A 78 -7.89 5.20 2.50
C GLU A 78 -6.79 5.23 1.44
N GLU A 79 -5.65 4.59 1.71
CA GLU A 79 -4.58 4.39 0.72
C GLU A 79 -5.01 3.47 -0.43
N VAL A 80 -5.70 2.35 -0.15
CA VAL A 80 -6.21 1.45 -1.20
C VAL A 80 -7.32 2.12 -2.01
N ALA A 81 -8.19 2.93 -1.41
CA ALA A 81 -9.18 3.70 -2.17
C ALA A 81 -8.52 4.74 -3.09
N ALA A 82 -7.49 5.43 -2.61
CA ALA A 82 -6.71 6.37 -3.43
C ALA A 82 -5.94 5.66 -4.55
N ILE A 83 -5.37 4.49 -4.27
CA ILE A 83 -4.66 3.66 -5.26
C ILE A 83 -5.64 3.07 -6.28
N ASP A 84 -6.82 2.61 -5.85
CA ASP A 84 -7.85 2.05 -6.74
C ASP A 84 -8.43 3.11 -7.66
N GLU A 85 -8.63 4.34 -7.17
CA GLU A 85 -9.06 5.46 -8.00
C GLU A 85 -7.98 5.85 -9.02
N ALA A 86 -6.74 6.01 -8.58
CA ALA A 86 -5.60 6.27 -9.47
C ALA A 86 -5.44 5.15 -10.52
N ARG A 87 -5.69 3.89 -10.14
CA ARG A 87 -5.62 2.74 -11.05
C ARG A 87 -6.75 2.75 -12.08
N ARG A 88 -7.96 3.20 -11.70
CA ARG A 88 -9.10 3.35 -12.62
C ARG A 88 -8.84 4.44 -13.65
N GLU A 89 -8.34 5.61 -13.23
CA GLU A 89 -7.95 6.70 -14.13
C GLU A 89 -6.86 6.26 -15.12
N LEU A 90 -5.86 5.50 -14.63
CA LEU A 90 -4.78 4.98 -15.47
C LEU A 90 -5.27 3.93 -16.48
N ASP A 91 -6.18 3.03 -16.06
CA ASP A 91 -6.78 2.04 -16.94
C ASP A 91 -7.69 2.70 -18.00
N GLU A 92 -8.38 3.78 -17.68
CA GLU A 92 -9.18 4.58 -18.63
C GLU A 92 -8.29 5.30 -19.64
N ALA A 93 -7.26 6.01 -19.18
CA ALA A 93 -6.28 6.67 -20.04
C ALA A 93 -5.61 5.66 -20.99
N ARG A 94 -5.27 4.47 -20.49
CA ARG A 94 -4.69 3.38 -21.30
C ARG A 94 -5.66 2.89 -22.38
N ARG A 95 -6.96 2.77 -22.08
CA ARG A 95 -7.98 2.37 -23.06
C ARG A 95 -8.11 3.42 -24.16
N THR A 96 -8.22 4.70 -23.81
CA THR A 96 -8.29 5.79 -24.79
C THR A 96 -7.05 5.85 -25.69
N VAL A 97 -5.85 5.65 -25.12
CA VAL A 97 -4.61 5.57 -25.91
C VAL A 97 -4.62 4.34 -26.83
N THR A 98 -5.09 3.19 -26.35
CA THR A 98 -5.15 1.97 -27.18
C THR A 98 -6.18 2.11 -28.30
N ASP A 99 -7.35 2.69 -28.03
CA ASP A 99 -8.41 2.91 -29.01
C ASP A 99 -7.97 3.91 -30.08
N THR A 100 -7.37 5.03 -29.68
CA THR A 100 -6.82 6.01 -30.66
C THR A 100 -5.71 5.43 -31.52
N VAL A 101 -4.84 4.57 -30.98
CA VAL A 101 -3.81 3.86 -31.75
C VAL A 101 -4.43 2.81 -32.67
N HIS A 102 -5.47 2.10 -32.22
CA HIS A 102 -6.16 1.12 -33.03
C HIS A 102 -6.97 1.77 -34.16
N ASP A 103 -7.62 2.91 -33.90
CA ASP A 103 -8.33 3.71 -34.89
C ASP A 103 -7.37 4.35 -35.90
N ALA A 104 -6.20 4.81 -35.45
CA ALA A 104 -5.14 5.31 -36.32
C ALA A 104 -4.54 4.18 -37.18
N GLY A 105 -4.36 2.99 -36.60
CA GLY A 105 -3.92 1.78 -37.32
C GLY A 105 -4.94 1.33 -38.36
N THR A 106 -6.23 1.32 -38.01
CA THR A 106 -7.33 0.96 -38.93
C THR A 106 -7.46 1.97 -40.07
N GLN A 107 -7.28 3.27 -39.78
CA GLN A 107 -7.24 4.32 -40.79
C GLN A 107 -6.01 4.17 -41.70
N ALA A 108 -4.83 3.86 -41.14
CA ALA A 108 -3.64 3.59 -41.92
C ALA A 108 -3.81 2.37 -42.84
N ASP A 109 -4.38 1.27 -42.33
CA ASP A 109 -4.67 0.06 -43.12
C ASP A 109 -5.72 0.32 -44.21
N THR A 110 -6.73 1.17 -43.94
CA THR A 110 -7.75 1.54 -44.94
C THR A 110 -7.14 2.42 -46.03
N VAL A 111 -6.25 3.35 -45.69
CA VAL A 111 -5.54 4.22 -46.67
C VAL A 111 -4.55 3.39 -47.51
N ILE A 112 -3.86 2.43 -46.90
CA ILE A 112 -2.96 1.50 -47.62
C ILE A 112 -3.77 0.57 -48.52
N ALA A 113 -4.92 0.05 -48.06
CA ALA A 113 -5.81 -0.77 -48.88
C ALA A 113 -6.46 0.02 -50.03
N ALA A 114 -6.83 1.28 -49.81
CA ALA A 114 -7.32 2.17 -50.85
C ALA A 114 -6.22 2.50 -51.89
N ALA A 115 -4.97 2.69 -51.44
CA ALA A 115 -3.82 2.85 -52.34
C ALA A 115 -3.49 1.58 -53.14
N HIS A 116 -3.93 0.40 -52.70
CA HIS A 116 -3.70 -0.87 -53.40
C HIS A 116 -4.74 -1.19 -54.49
N LEU A 117 -5.82 -0.42 -54.59
CA LEU A 117 -6.88 -0.59 -55.61
C LEU A 117 -6.70 0.31 -56.84
N GLU A 118 -5.77 1.25 -56.83
CA GLU A 118 -5.48 2.10 -57.98
C GLU A 118 -4.30 1.54 -58.78
N LEU A 119 -4.57 0.49 -59.58
CA LEU A 119 -3.64 0.03 -60.61
C LEU A 119 -3.79 0.91 -61.86
N PRO A 120 -2.81 1.77 -62.22
CA PRO A 120 -2.74 2.29 -63.58
C PRO A 120 -2.41 1.13 -64.53
N ALA A 121 -3.11 1.13 -65.66
CA ALA A 121 -2.99 0.15 -66.75
C ALA A 121 -1.52 -0.13 -67.15
N PRO A 122 -1.19 -1.34 -67.64
CA PRO A 122 0.18 -1.65 -68.05
C PRO A 122 0.60 -0.74 -69.20
N VAL A 123 1.44 0.25 -68.90
CA VAL A 123 2.16 1.01 -69.91
C VAL A 123 3.15 0.08 -70.58
N ALA A 124 2.96 -0.11 -71.89
CA ALA A 124 3.83 -0.90 -72.75
C ALA A 124 5.30 -0.51 -72.55
N ALA A 125 6.17 -1.51 -72.42
CA ALA A 125 7.61 -1.32 -72.34
C ALA A 125 8.10 -0.48 -73.54
N SER A 126 8.65 0.70 -73.26
CA SER A 126 9.33 1.51 -74.27
C SER A 126 10.57 0.74 -74.78
N PRO A 127 10.84 0.72 -76.10
CA PRO A 127 11.97 -0.01 -76.66
C PRO A 127 13.31 0.51 -76.12
N PHE A 128 14.24 -0.40 -75.83
CA PHE A 128 15.59 -0.09 -75.39
C PHE A 128 16.34 0.74 -76.46
N ASP A 129 16.96 1.84 -76.05
CA ASP A 129 17.85 2.69 -76.87
C ASP A 129 19.33 2.30 -76.60
N PRO A 130 20.05 1.72 -77.58
CA PRO A 130 21.42 1.25 -77.38
C PRO A 130 22.53 2.29 -77.61
N GLU A 131 22.23 3.58 -77.83
CA GLU A 131 23.27 4.61 -78.10
C GLU A 131 23.75 5.41 -76.87
N ALA A 132 23.49 4.96 -75.64
CA ALA A 132 24.08 5.55 -74.44
C ALA A 132 25.41 4.87 -74.05
N THR A 133 26.52 5.33 -74.64
CA THR A 133 27.91 5.14 -74.13
C THR A 133 28.47 6.48 -73.69
#